data_AF-A0A382A1Q0-F1
#
_entry.id   AF-A0A382A1Q0-F1
#
_cell.length_a   1.000
_cell.length_b   1.000
_cell.length_c   1.000
_cell.angle_alpha   90.00
_cell.angle_beta   90.00
_cell.angle_gamma   90.00
#
_symmetry.space_group_name_H-M   'P 1'
#
loop_
_entity.id
_entity.type
_entity.pdbx_description
1 polymer ?
#
loop_
_entity_poly.entity_id
_entity_poly.type
_entity_poly.pdbx_seq_one_letter_code
_entity_poly.pdbx_strand_id
1 'polypeptide(L)'
;MRRRNTRKKAKKDSITQLPWQEVVTRFSPLKIISEDEIESIHHASLDVLESVGMKVLHQDARNIFKNAGLDVNESSQMVYFDRDLVLSKISTPPKEFTLRARNPKRDLKLGGNHIVFSAVGGPAYCSDLDGGRRRGSFEDLKNYMKIIQSLNIIHQEGGMSFETIELPPETRYLDLYLAQFQLLDKNCQSYPLGTDRTRDCIDMHCIALECTREELAANPSVMGIINTNSPMQLDIPMSEATIELARSAQVTCITPF
;
A
#
# COMPACT_ATOMS: atom_id res chain seq x y z
N MET A 1 46.72 10.05 -45.25
CA MET A 1 46.03 9.19 -44.26
C MET A 1 45.07 10.02 -43.43
N ARG A 2 43.77 9.93 -43.69
CA ARG A 2 42.73 10.74 -43.02
C ARG A 2 42.29 10.03 -41.74
N ARG A 3 42.71 10.54 -40.59
CA ARG A 3 42.45 9.98 -39.26
C ARG A 3 40.93 10.03 -39.00
N ARG A 4 40.27 8.88 -39.10
CA ARG A 4 38.82 8.72 -38.87
C ARG A 4 38.57 8.86 -37.37
N ASN A 5 38.10 10.04 -36.96
CA ASN A 5 37.76 10.34 -35.59
C ASN A 5 36.48 9.56 -35.24
N THR A 6 36.62 8.36 -34.67
CA THR A 6 35.53 7.60 -34.10
C THR A 6 35.02 8.32 -32.86
N ARG A 7 34.10 9.27 -33.05
CA ARG A 7 33.22 9.75 -31.99
C ARG A 7 32.51 8.52 -31.42
N LYS A 8 32.92 8.08 -30.22
CA LYS A 8 32.10 7.18 -29.40
C LYS A 8 30.72 7.85 -29.30
N LYS A 9 29.71 7.23 -29.90
CA LYS A 9 28.30 7.55 -29.64
C LYS A 9 28.13 7.43 -28.12
N ALA A 10 27.94 8.56 -27.43
CA ALA A 10 27.47 8.51 -26.05
C ALA A 10 26.18 7.69 -26.05
N LYS A 11 26.08 6.69 -25.17
CA LYS A 11 24.83 5.95 -24.93
C LYS A 11 23.74 6.99 -24.65
N LYS A 12 22.85 7.20 -25.62
CA LYS A 12 21.75 8.16 -25.56
C LYS A 12 20.46 7.50 -25.04
N ASP A 13 20.60 6.35 -24.39
CA ASP A 13 19.50 5.45 -24.04
C ASP A 13 19.16 5.47 -22.54
N SER A 14 19.79 6.34 -21.74
CA SER A 14 19.45 6.50 -20.33
C SER A 14 18.62 7.76 -20.12
N ILE A 15 17.45 7.60 -19.51
CA ILE A 15 16.63 8.71 -18.99
C ILE A 15 17.52 9.58 -18.09
N THR A 16 17.64 10.87 -18.38
CA THR A 16 18.35 11.83 -17.52
C THR A 16 17.54 12.04 -16.25
N GLN A 17 18.09 11.64 -15.10
CA GLN A 17 17.41 11.69 -13.81
C GLN A 17 18.43 11.75 -12.66
N LEU A 18 17.97 12.16 -11.48
CA LEU A 18 18.75 12.07 -10.25
C LEU A 18 19.00 10.60 -9.89
N PRO A 19 20.11 10.29 -9.18
CA PRO A 19 20.31 8.94 -8.63
C PRO A 19 19.19 8.60 -7.64
N TRP A 20 18.96 7.30 -7.43
CA TRP A 20 18.12 6.82 -6.33
C TRP A 20 18.66 7.37 -5.01
N GLN A 21 17.77 7.95 -4.21
CA GLN A 21 18.08 8.49 -2.91
C GLN A 21 16.85 8.43 -2.02
N GLU A 22 17.10 8.29 -0.73
CA GLU A 22 16.08 8.52 0.29
C GLU A 22 15.71 10.01 0.29
N VAL A 23 14.42 10.32 0.21
CA VAL A 23 13.93 11.71 0.25
C VAL A 23 13.52 12.04 1.67
N VAL A 24 14.16 13.06 2.25
CA VAL A 24 13.87 13.54 3.61
C VAL A 24 13.59 15.03 3.55
N THR A 25 12.41 15.46 4.02
CA THR A 25 12.12 16.88 4.13
C THR A 25 12.89 17.49 5.30
N ARG A 26 13.43 18.69 5.08
CA ARG A 26 14.06 19.50 6.14
C ARG A 26 13.14 20.62 6.63
N PHE A 27 11.98 20.76 6.00
CA PHE A 27 10.99 21.76 6.37
C PHE A 27 10.07 21.16 7.42
N SER A 28 9.78 21.95 8.46
CA SER A 28 8.70 21.63 9.38
C SER A 28 7.36 21.60 8.64
N PRO A 29 6.42 20.72 9.04
CA PRO A 29 5.06 20.74 8.51
C PRO A 29 4.44 22.13 8.63
N LEU A 30 3.72 22.55 7.60
CA LEU A 30 2.95 23.79 7.65
C LEU A 30 1.80 23.61 8.65
N LYS A 31 1.81 24.38 9.74
CA LYS A 31 0.70 24.40 10.70
C LYS A 31 -0.43 25.29 10.17
N ILE A 32 -1.48 24.67 9.65
CA ILE A 32 -2.66 25.36 9.08
C ILE A 32 -3.76 25.56 10.13
N ILE A 33 -3.84 24.65 11.11
CA ILE A 33 -4.78 24.68 12.24
C ILE A 33 -4.01 24.77 13.56
N SER A 34 -4.63 25.37 14.57
CA SER A 34 -4.03 25.54 15.90
C SER A 34 -4.05 24.24 16.72
N GLU A 35 -3.30 24.21 17.81
CA GLU A 35 -3.20 23.02 18.66
C GLU A 35 -4.53 22.68 19.35
N ASP A 36 -5.31 23.70 19.76
CA ASP A 36 -6.65 23.54 20.32
C ASP A 36 -7.68 23.05 19.28
N GLU A 37 -7.56 23.48 18.01
CA GLU A 37 -8.37 22.94 16.91
C GLU A 37 -8.06 21.46 16.65
N ILE A 38 -6.78 21.06 16.74
CA ILE A 38 -6.38 19.65 16.62
C ILE A 38 -6.98 18.81 17.75
N GLU A 39 -6.90 19.28 19.00
CA GLU A 39 -7.51 18.60 20.15
C GLU A 39 -9.02 18.51 20.00
N SER A 40 -9.67 19.59 19.53
CA SER A 40 -11.12 19.59 19.27
C SER A 40 -11.51 18.55 18.23
N ILE A 41 -10.76 18.43 17.12
CA ILE A 41 -11.01 17.42 16.08
C ILE A 41 -10.79 16.01 16.64
N HIS A 42 -9.75 15.82 17.45
CA HIS A 42 -9.45 14.54 18.08
C HIS A 42 -10.60 14.09 19.00
N HIS A 43 -11.07 14.96 19.90
CA HIS A 43 -12.19 14.65 20.79
C HIS A 43 -13.50 14.43 20.03
N ALA A 44 -13.81 15.26 19.03
CA ALA A 44 -14.99 15.05 18.18
C ALA A 44 -14.94 13.71 17.44
N SER A 45 -13.75 13.27 17.00
CA SER A 45 -13.58 11.98 16.34
C SER A 45 -13.85 10.81 17.30
N LEU A 46 -13.41 10.93 18.56
CA LEU A 46 -13.71 9.95 19.62
C LEU A 46 -15.21 9.96 19.97
N ASP A 47 -15.84 11.13 20.07
CA ASP A 47 -17.29 11.27 20.29
C ASP A 47 -18.07 10.51 19.20
N VAL A 48 -17.68 10.65 17.93
CA VAL A 48 -18.32 9.96 16.80
C VAL A 48 -18.12 8.46 16.89
N LEU A 49 -16.90 8.00 17.16
CA LEU A 49 -16.61 6.56 17.27
C LEU A 49 -17.34 5.89 18.45
N GLU A 50 -17.54 6.60 19.56
CA GLU A 50 -18.24 6.11 20.75
C GLU A 50 -19.77 6.12 20.56
N SER A 51 -20.33 7.23 20.04
CA SER A 51 -21.79 7.44 19.99
C SER A 51 -22.47 7.00 18.69
N VAL A 52 -21.78 7.15 17.56
CA VAL A 52 -22.29 6.77 16.23
C VAL A 52 -21.76 5.39 15.81
N GLY A 53 -20.50 5.11 16.14
CA GLY A 53 -19.85 3.86 15.80
C GLY A 53 -19.58 3.70 14.32
N MET A 54 -19.26 2.46 13.93
CA MET A 54 -18.91 2.10 12.55
C MET A 54 -19.57 0.78 12.18
N LYS A 55 -20.08 0.68 10.95
CA LYS A 55 -20.66 -0.56 10.43
C LYS A 55 -19.57 -1.49 9.94
N VAL A 56 -19.45 -2.67 10.53
CA VAL A 56 -18.43 -3.66 10.19
C VAL A 56 -19.11 -4.89 9.63
N LEU A 57 -19.03 -5.09 8.31
CA LEU A 57 -19.79 -6.15 7.63
C LEU A 57 -19.23 -7.56 7.89
N HIS A 58 -17.92 -7.67 8.13
CA HIS A 58 -17.25 -8.96 8.35
C HIS A 58 -17.44 -9.50 9.78
N GLN A 59 -17.93 -10.75 9.90
CA GLN A 59 -18.22 -11.35 11.21
C GLN A 59 -16.96 -11.54 12.05
N ASP A 60 -15.83 -12.00 11.48
CA ASP A 60 -14.64 -12.23 12.29
C ASP A 60 -13.99 -10.92 12.75
N ALA A 61 -14.14 -9.84 11.97
CA ALA A 61 -13.74 -8.51 12.44
C ALA A 61 -14.57 -8.08 13.65
N ARG A 62 -15.90 -8.26 13.60
CA ARG A 62 -16.79 -8.03 14.75
C ARG A 62 -16.41 -8.89 15.96
N ASN A 63 -16.05 -10.16 15.74
CA ASN A 63 -15.58 -11.05 16.82
C ASN A 63 -14.28 -10.53 17.46
N ILE A 64 -13.33 -10.02 16.67
CA ILE A 64 -12.10 -9.39 17.17
C ILE A 64 -12.43 -8.17 18.05
N PHE A 65 -13.33 -7.29 17.58
CA PHE A 65 -13.76 -6.12 18.36
C PHE A 65 -14.47 -6.50 19.66
N LYS A 66 -15.39 -7.47 19.61
CA LYS A 66 -16.09 -7.98 20.79
C LYS A 66 -15.14 -8.59 21.81
N ASN A 67 -14.16 -9.38 21.35
CA ASN A 67 -13.13 -9.96 22.21
C ASN A 67 -12.19 -8.91 22.83
N ALA A 68 -12.07 -7.75 22.19
CA ALA A 68 -11.34 -6.61 22.74
C ALA A 68 -12.17 -5.77 23.74
N GLY A 69 -13.44 -6.14 23.98
CA GLY A 69 -14.33 -5.47 24.93
C GLY A 69 -15.21 -4.38 24.34
N LEU A 70 -15.26 -4.23 23.01
CA LEU A 70 -16.13 -3.26 22.37
C LEU A 70 -17.60 -3.71 22.32
N ASP A 71 -18.51 -2.72 22.30
CA ASP A 71 -19.93 -2.97 22.09
C ASP A 71 -20.20 -3.26 20.61
N VAL A 72 -20.79 -4.42 20.35
CA VAL A 72 -21.06 -4.93 19.01
C VAL A 72 -22.51 -5.35 18.92
N ASN A 73 -23.27 -4.63 18.10
CA ASN A 73 -24.63 -5.00 17.75
C ASN A 73 -24.63 -5.88 16.49
N GLU A 74 -24.76 -7.20 16.68
CA GLU A 74 -24.74 -8.16 15.56
C GLU A 74 -25.91 -7.98 14.58
N SER A 75 -27.07 -7.51 15.05
CA SER A 75 -28.25 -7.32 14.19
C SER A 75 -28.10 -6.17 13.20
N SER A 76 -27.46 -5.08 13.61
CA SER A 76 -27.17 -3.92 12.76
C SER A 76 -25.77 -3.93 12.17
N GLN A 77 -24.92 -4.86 12.66
CA GLN A 77 -23.49 -4.96 12.36
C GLN A 77 -22.69 -3.71 12.78
N MET A 78 -23.18 -2.98 13.78
CA MET A 78 -22.54 -1.79 14.31
C MET A 78 -21.54 -2.14 15.41
N VAL A 79 -20.39 -1.46 15.40
CA VAL A 79 -19.37 -1.50 16.44
C VAL A 79 -19.22 -0.10 17.02
N TYR A 80 -19.31 0.03 18.34
CA TYR A 80 -19.08 1.29 19.06
C TYR A 80 -17.75 1.20 19.81
N PHE A 81 -16.96 2.26 19.72
CA PHE A 81 -15.57 2.22 20.18
C PHE A 81 -15.40 3.02 21.46
N ASP A 82 -15.04 2.33 22.52
CA ASP A 82 -14.61 2.95 23.78
C ASP A 82 -13.36 3.83 23.55
N ARG A 83 -13.38 5.05 24.10
CA ARG A 83 -12.33 6.05 23.86
C ARG A 83 -10.98 5.60 24.39
N ASP A 84 -10.96 5.05 25.60
CA ASP A 84 -9.73 4.64 26.27
C ASP A 84 -9.08 3.48 25.53
N LEU A 85 -9.89 2.55 25.01
CA LEU A 85 -9.39 1.49 24.16
C LEU A 85 -8.82 2.02 22.84
N VAL A 86 -9.49 2.98 22.18
CA VAL A 86 -8.96 3.61 20.96
C VAL A 86 -7.61 4.27 21.25
N LEU A 87 -7.53 5.14 22.27
CA LEU A 87 -6.31 5.83 22.68
C LEU A 87 -5.18 4.87 23.00
N SER A 88 -5.48 3.79 23.72
CA SER A 88 -4.53 2.73 24.02
C SER A 88 -4.01 2.08 22.75
N LYS A 89 -4.89 1.67 21.82
CA LYS A 89 -4.49 0.97 20.59
C LYS A 89 -3.71 1.84 19.62
N ILE A 90 -4.09 3.10 19.40
CA ILE A 90 -3.38 4.00 18.46
C ILE A 90 -1.97 4.38 18.94
N SER A 91 -1.66 4.17 20.22
CA SER A 91 -0.32 4.41 20.77
C SER A 91 0.69 3.29 20.51
N THR A 92 0.22 2.11 20.07
CA THR A 92 1.05 0.90 19.92
C THR A 92 1.84 0.78 18.62
N PRO A 93 1.38 1.27 17.44
CA PRO A 93 2.13 1.14 16.21
C PRO A 93 3.46 1.90 16.26
N PRO A 94 4.52 1.41 15.57
CA PRO A 94 5.78 2.12 15.49
C PRO A 94 5.63 3.44 14.74
N LYS A 95 6.31 4.50 15.22
CA LYS A 95 6.32 5.81 14.55
C LYS A 95 7.13 5.81 13.25
N GLU A 96 8.13 4.94 13.16
CA GLU A 96 9.02 4.77 12.03
C GLU A 96 9.34 3.29 11.84
N PHE A 97 9.39 2.83 10.60
CA PHE A 97 9.81 1.46 10.27
C PHE A 97 10.37 1.40 8.84
N THR A 98 10.99 0.28 8.49
CA THR A 98 11.50 0.03 7.14
C THR A 98 10.63 -1.01 6.43
N LEU A 99 10.19 -0.68 5.22
CA LEU A 99 9.48 -1.57 4.32
C LEU A 99 10.46 -2.11 3.29
N ARG A 100 10.68 -3.42 3.30
CA ARG A 100 11.71 -4.08 2.48
C ARG A 100 11.33 -4.16 1.01
N ALA A 101 12.30 -3.93 0.15
CA ALA A 101 12.25 -4.25 -1.27
C ALA A 101 13.04 -5.54 -1.58
N ARG A 102 12.90 -6.07 -2.79
CA ARG A 102 13.71 -7.20 -3.25
C ARG A 102 15.20 -6.85 -3.33
N ASN A 103 15.51 -5.62 -3.73
CA ASN A 103 16.85 -5.06 -3.63
C ASN A 103 16.95 -4.21 -2.35
N PRO A 104 17.72 -4.62 -1.32
CA PRO A 104 17.82 -3.89 -0.06
C PRO A 104 18.30 -2.44 -0.19
N LYS A 105 18.96 -2.07 -1.30
CA LYS A 105 19.34 -0.68 -1.59
C LYS A 105 18.13 0.22 -1.89
N ARG A 106 16.95 -0.37 -2.07
CA ARG A 106 15.67 0.28 -2.37
C ARG A 106 14.62 0.07 -1.28
N ASP A 107 15.05 -0.36 -0.09
CA ASP A 107 14.20 -0.38 1.10
C ASP A 107 13.68 1.03 1.41
N LEU A 108 12.44 1.10 1.89
CA LEU A 108 11.72 2.35 2.09
C LEU A 108 11.57 2.62 3.58
N LYS A 109 12.04 3.79 4.04
CA LYS A 109 11.76 4.26 5.40
C LYS A 109 10.43 4.99 5.41
N LEU A 110 9.52 4.55 6.28
CA LEU A 110 8.21 5.15 6.48
C LEU A 110 8.14 5.78 7.87
N GLY A 111 7.56 6.97 7.95
CA GLY A 111 7.50 7.79 9.17
C GLY A 111 8.52 8.93 9.19
N GLY A 112 8.52 9.69 10.30
CA GLY A 112 9.41 10.81 10.50
C GLY A 112 9.29 11.86 9.39
N ASN A 113 10.45 12.28 8.85
CA ASN A 113 10.54 13.25 7.75
C ASN A 113 10.76 12.58 6.37
N HIS A 114 10.64 11.25 6.29
CA HIS A 114 10.85 10.52 5.04
C HIS A 114 9.65 10.71 4.09
N ILE A 115 9.94 10.88 2.80
CA ILE A 115 8.94 10.99 1.74
C ILE A 115 9.13 9.81 0.77
N VAL A 116 8.09 9.00 0.64
CA VAL A 116 8.02 7.90 -0.32
C VAL A 116 7.02 8.26 -1.41
N PHE A 117 7.49 8.36 -2.65
CA PHE A 117 6.62 8.54 -3.80
C PHE A 117 6.20 7.18 -4.35
N SER A 118 4.92 6.86 -4.24
CA SER A 118 4.35 5.65 -4.84
C SER A 118 3.75 5.96 -6.22
N ALA A 119 3.78 4.98 -7.11
CA ALA A 119 3.02 5.05 -8.36
C ALA A 119 1.50 4.96 -8.12
N VAL A 120 0.74 5.21 -9.18
CA VAL A 120 -0.74 5.17 -9.17
C VAL A 120 -1.26 3.73 -9.13
N GLY A 121 -2.21 3.45 -8.22
CA GLY A 121 -2.97 2.20 -8.17
C GLY A 121 -4.47 2.44 -8.31
N GLY A 122 -5.19 1.52 -8.94
CA GLY A 122 -6.66 1.52 -8.99
C GLY A 122 -7.39 2.07 -10.23
N PRO A 123 -6.81 2.83 -11.19
CA PRO A 123 -7.52 3.22 -12.41
C PRO A 123 -8.19 2.03 -13.14
N ALA A 124 -9.39 2.25 -13.69
CA ALA A 124 -10.08 1.22 -14.49
C ALA A 124 -9.59 1.12 -15.95
N TYR A 125 -8.80 2.11 -16.40
CA TYR A 125 -8.34 2.27 -17.78
C TYR A 125 -6.89 2.75 -17.79
N CYS A 126 -6.16 2.42 -18.85
CA CYS A 126 -4.84 2.99 -19.14
C CYS A 126 -4.93 3.95 -20.34
N SER A 127 -3.90 4.77 -20.52
CA SER A 127 -3.73 5.60 -21.71
C SER A 127 -2.25 5.80 -22.01
N ASP A 128 -1.90 5.83 -23.30
CA ASP A 128 -0.58 6.23 -23.79
C ASP A 128 -0.71 7.15 -25.00
N LEU A 129 0.43 7.55 -25.57
CA LEU A 129 0.50 8.51 -26.69
C LEU A 129 0.02 7.93 -28.02
N ASP A 130 0.11 6.61 -28.20
CA ASP A 130 -0.16 5.94 -29.47
C ASP A 130 -1.58 5.38 -29.54
N GLY A 131 -2.03 4.70 -28.48
CA GLY A 131 -3.31 3.99 -28.41
C GLY A 131 -4.41 4.72 -27.63
N GLY A 132 -4.10 5.85 -26.99
CA GLY A 132 -5.06 6.62 -26.21
C GLY A 132 -5.71 5.81 -25.07
N ARG A 133 -6.86 6.28 -24.58
CA ARG A 133 -7.57 5.66 -23.45
C ARG A 133 -8.22 4.33 -23.84
N ARG A 134 -7.86 3.25 -23.13
CA ARG A 134 -8.38 1.89 -23.37
C ARG A 134 -8.42 1.07 -22.08
N ARG A 135 -9.04 -0.10 -22.14
CA ARG A 135 -8.89 -1.08 -21.05
C ARG A 135 -7.47 -1.66 -21.11
N GLY A 136 -6.88 -1.88 -19.94
CA GLY A 136 -5.51 -2.38 -19.86
C GLY A 136 -5.38 -3.86 -20.17
N SER A 137 -4.34 -4.20 -20.92
CA SER A 137 -3.84 -5.56 -21.12
C SER A 137 -2.76 -5.92 -20.09
N PHE A 138 -2.37 -7.19 -20.02
CA PHE A 138 -1.23 -7.62 -19.22
C PHE A 138 0.09 -7.03 -19.76
N GLU A 139 0.21 -6.79 -21.07
CA GLU A 139 1.38 -6.08 -21.61
C GLU A 139 1.42 -4.62 -21.15
N ASP A 140 0.27 -3.94 -21.09
CA ASP A 140 0.19 -2.59 -20.53
C ASP A 140 0.64 -2.57 -19.07
N LEU A 141 0.24 -3.56 -18.27
CA LEU A 141 0.65 -3.69 -16.87
C LEU A 141 2.17 -3.87 -16.75
N LYS A 142 2.77 -4.74 -17.57
CA LYS A 142 4.24 -4.91 -17.60
C LYS A 142 4.94 -3.63 -18.04
N ASN A 143 4.40 -2.88 -18.99
CA ASN A 143 4.98 -1.61 -19.43
C ASN A 143 4.88 -0.54 -18.34
N TYR A 144 3.77 -0.47 -17.62
CA TYR A 144 3.63 0.35 -16.41
C TYR A 144 4.72 0.03 -15.37
N MET A 145 4.96 -1.26 -15.07
CA MET A 145 6.02 -1.68 -14.15
C MET A 145 7.42 -1.30 -14.64
N LYS A 146 7.71 -1.48 -15.94
CA LYS A 146 9.00 -1.07 -16.54
C LYS A 146 9.23 0.44 -16.40
N ILE A 147 8.18 1.26 -16.56
CA ILE A 147 8.25 2.71 -16.37
C ILE A 147 8.59 3.01 -14.90
N ILE A 148 7.87 2.40 -13.95
CA ILE A 148 8.15 2.57 -12.52
C ILE A 148 9.58 2.19 -12.21
N GLN A 149 10.03 1.03 -12.64
CA GLN A 149 11.39 0.54 -12.40
C GLN A 149 12.46 1.50 -12.93
N SER A 150 12.19 2.14 -14.06
CA SER A 150 13.12 3.02 -14.76
C SER A 150 13.26 4.42 -14.13
N LEU A 151 12.28 4.86 -13.31
CA LEU A 151 12.24 6.21 -12.74
C LEU A 151 12.62 6.21 -11.25
N ASN A 152 13.78 6.75 -10.90
CA ASN A 152 14.31 6.80 -9.53
C ASN A 152 13.44 7.62 -8.57
N ILE A 153 12.66 8.58 -9.07
CA ILE A 153 11.75 9.37 -8.25
C ILE A 153 10.53 8.57 -7.77
N ILE A 154 10.17 7.49 -8.44
CA ILE A 154 9.08 6.61 -8.01
C ILE A 154 9.69 5.52 -7.15
N HIS A 155 9.43 5.52 -5.85
CA HIS A 155 10.06 4.61 -4.90
C HIS A 155 9.34 3.28 -4.75
N GLN A 156 8.01 3.29 -4.88
CA GLN A 156 7.16 2.14 -4.69
C GLN A 156 6.22 1.97 -5.88
N GLU A 157 5.97 0.74 -6.28
CA GLU A 157 4.85 0.45 -7.18
C GLU A 157 3.51 0.64 -6.45
N GLY A 158 2.48 1.10 -7.18
CA GLY A 158 1.21 1.56 -6.60
C GLY A 158 0.21 0.47 -6.24
N GLY A 159 0.61 -0.80 -6.30
CA GLY A 159 -0.31 -1.92 -6.38
C GLY A 159 -0.94 -2.05 -7.77
N MET A 160 -2.00 -2.87 -7.87
CA MET A 160 -2.72 -3.11 -9.12
C MET A 160 -3.11 -1.80 -9.83
N SER A 161 -2.44 -1.47 -10.93
CA SER A 161 -2.66 -0.22 -11.67
C SER A 161 -4.01 -0.19 -12.37
N PHE A 162 -4.39 -1.31 -12.98
CA PHE A 162 -5.67 -1.53 -13.65
C PHE A 162 -5.90 -3.02 -13.84
N GLU A 163 -7.16 -3.39 -13.95
CA GLU A 163 -7.56 -4.79 -14.10
C GLU A 163 -7.22 -5.31 -15.50
N THR A 164 -6.42 -6.37 -15.56
CA THR A 164 -6.08 -7.07 -16.79
C THR A 164 -7.23 -8.00 -17.20
N ILE A 165 -8.20 -7.44 -17.91
CA ILE A 165 -9.49 -8.10 -18.21
C ILE A 165 -9.36 -9.37 -19.05
N GLU A 166 -8.25 -9.55 -19.75
CA GLU A 166 -8.00 -10.72 -20.60
C GLU A 166 -7.59 -11.96 -19.80
N LEU A 167 -7.20 -11.77 -18.53
CA LEU A 167 -6.83 -12.84 -17.62
C LEU A 167 -8.02 -13.23 -16.73
N PRO A 168 -8.13 -14.51 -16.31
CA PRO A 168 -9.22 -14.97 -15.45
C PRO A 168 -9.29 -14.16 -14.14
N PRO A 169 -10.46 -13.58 -13.78
CA PRO A 169 -10.60 -12.74 -12.59
C PRO A 169 -10.17 -13.41 -11.28
N GLU A 170 -10.28 -14.74 -11.20
CA GLU A 170 -9.98 -15.56 -10.03
C GLU A 170 -8.49 -15.71 -9.78
N THR A 171 -7.64 -15.47 -10.78
CA THR A 171 -6.18 -15.75 -10.67
C THR A 171 -5.29 -14.62 -11.20
N ARG A 172 -5.82 -13.63 -11.93
CA ARG A 172 -5.03 -12.55 -12.54
C ARG A 172 -4.17 -11.73 -11.56
N TYR A 173 -4.50 -11.75 -10.26
CA TYR A 173 -3.68 -11.11 -9.24
C TYR A 173 -2.35 -11.85 -9.00
N LEU A 174 -2.29 -13.16 -9.26
CA LEU A 174 -1.05 -13.94 -9.21
C LEU A 174 -0.12 -13.56 -10.37
N ASP A 175 -0.68 -13.32 -11.56
CA ASP A 175 0.09 -12.80 -12.71
C ASP A 175 0.63 -11.40 -12.43
N LEU A 176 -0.15 -10.53 -11.78
CA LEU A 176 0.31 -9.23 -11.26
C LEU A 176 1.51 -9.41 -10.32
N TYR A 177 1.37 -10.24 -9.27
CA TYR A 177 2.42 -10.42 -8.28
C TYR A 177 3.69 -11.01 -8.91
N LEU A 178 3.55 -11.99 -9.81
CA LEU A 178 4.69 -12.56 -10.53
C LEU A 178 5.40 -11.48 -11.35
N ALA A 179 4.64 -10.64 -12.07
CA ALA A 179 5.19 -9.55 -12.85
C ALA A 179 5.91 -8.51 -11.98
N GLN A 180 5.37 -8.17 -10.79
CA GLN A 180 6.02 -7.27 -9.84
C GLN A 180 7.43 -7.77 -9.50
N PHE A 181 7.59 -9.05 -9.14
CA PHE A 181 8.91 -9.59 -8.78
C PHE A 181 9.87 -9.79 -9.96
N GLN A 182 9.34 -10.08 -11.15
CA GLN A 182 10.16 -10.25 -12.35
C GLN A 182 10.65 -8.92 -12.93
N LEU A 183 9.85 -7.84 -12.81
CA LEU A 183 10.11 -6.57 -13.48
C LEU A 183 10.61 -5.47 -12.54
N LEU A 184 10.40 -5.60 -11.23
CA LEU A 184 10.81 -4.64 -10.23
C LEU A 184 11.90 -5.21 -9.33
N ASP A 185 12.79 -4.34 -8.87
CA ASP A 185 13.61 -4.58 -7.67
C ASP A 185 13.28 -3.57 -6.55
N LYS A 186 12.28 -2.71 -6.78
CA LYS A 186 11.64 -1.82 -5.81
C LYS A 186 10.62 -2.58 -4.96
N ASN A 187 10.14 -1.95 -3.89
CA ASN A 187 8.98 -2.45 -3.17
C ASN A 187 7.71 -2.31 -4.03
N CYS A 188 6.81 -3.29 -3.91
CA CYS A 188 5.51 -3.34 -4.56
C CYS A 188 4.41 -3.59 -3.53
N GLN A 189 3.21 -3.07 -3.79
CA GLN A 189 2.09 -3.21 -2.87
C GLN A 189 1.29 -4.47 -3.17
N SER A 190 0.58 -4.95 -2.15
CA SER A 190 -0.40 -6.02 -2.33
C SER A 190 -1.61 -5.52 -3.12
N TYR A 191 -2.41 -6.46 -3.60
CA TYR A 191 -3.77 -6.19 -4.06
C TYR A 191 -4.75 -6.78 -3.03
N PRO A 192 -5.01 -6.05 -1.93
CA PRO A 192 -5.60 -6.58 -0.70
C PRO A 192 -7.14 -6.70 -0.82
N LEU A 193 -7.62 -7.54 -1.75
CA LEU A 193 -9.04 -7.84 -1.90
C LEU A 193 -9.34 -9.22 -1.34
N GLY A 194 -9.68 -9.25 -0.05
CA GLY A 194 -10.01 -10.48 0.68
C GLY A 194 -8.80 -11.25 1.19
N THR A 195 -9.08 -12.34 1.91
CA THR A 195 -8.07 -13.14 2.62
C THR A 195 -7.09 -13.78 1.64
N ASP A 196 -7.59 -14.49 0.62
CA ASP A 196 -6.76 -15.34 -0.22
C ASP A 196 -5.73 -14.54 -1.02
N ARG A 197 -6.14 -13.45 -1.66
CA ARG A 197 -5.21 -12.60 -2.44
C ARG A 197 -4.15 -11.94 -1.58
N THR A 198 -4.50 -11.63 -0.34
CA THR A 198 -3.58 -11.02 0.63
C THR A 198 -2.57 -12.05 1.13
N ARG A 199 -3.05 -13.24 1.50
CA ARG A 199 -2.23 -14.37 1.91
C ARG A 199 -1.25 -14.79 0.83
N ASP A 200 -1.72 -14.90 -0.41
CA ASP A 200 -0.88 -15.29 -1.55
C ASP A 200 0.18 -14.22 -1.85
N CYS A 201 -0.13 -12.93 -1.67
CA CYS A 201 0.88 -11.87 -1.76
C CYS A 201 2.00 -12.05 -0.73
N ILE A 202 1.63 -12.32 0.53
CA ILE A 202 2.59 -12.57 1.62
C ILE A 202 3.47 -13.78 1.32
N ASP A 203 2.89 -14.87 0.83
CA ASP A 203 3.64 -16.07 0.46
C ASP A 203 4.58 -15.83 -0.73
N MET A 204 4.13 -15.05 -1.74
CA MET A 204 4.99 -14.67 -2.86
C MET A 204 6.14 -13.75 -2.44
N HIS A 205 5.92 -12.85 -1.49
CA HIS A 205 7.00 -12.06 -0.88
C HIS A 205 8.01 -12.96 -0.14
N CYS A 206 7.55 -13.96 0.62
CA CYS A 206 8.43 -14.94 1.27
C CYS A 206 9.30 -15.68 0.25
N ILE A 207 8.70 -16.14 -0.86
CA ILE A 207 9.42 -16.82 -1.94
C ILE A 207 10.44 -15.88 -2.60
N ALA A 208 10.03 -14.66 -2.97
CA ALA A 208 10.88 -13.73 -3.70
C ALA A 208 12.03 -13.14 -2.87
N LEU A 209 11.87 -13.08 -1.55
CA LEU A 209 12.90 -12.64 -0.60
C LEU A 209 13.68 -13.80 0.02
N GLU A 210 13.36 -15.05 -0.35
CA GLU A 210 13.95 -16.27 0.19
C GLU A 210 13.93 -16.31 1.72
N CYS A 211 12.79 -15.95 2.33
CA CYS A 211 12.62 -15.88 3.78
C CYS A 211 11.37 -16.60 4.27
N THR A 212 11.33 -16.93 5.56
CA THR A 212 10.12 -17.48 6.19
C THR A 212 9.10 -16.38 6.52
N ARG A 213 7.86 -16.78 6.86
CA ARG A 213 6.84 -15.84 7.34
C ARG A 213 7.26 -15.14 8.64
N GLU A 214 7.98 -15.83 9.52
CA GLU A 214 8.51 -15.26 10.77
C GLU A 214 9.58 -14.19 10.49
N GLU A 215 10.49 -14.45 9.55
CA GLU A 215 11.51 -13.48 9.13
C GLU A 215 10.87 -12.26 8.44
N LEU A 216 9.81 -12.48 7.67
CA LEU A 216 9.02 -11.42 7.03
C LEU A 216 8.22 -10.60 8.07
N ALA A 217 7.72 -11.23 9.13
CA ALA A 217 7.02 -10.55 10.22
C ALA A 217 7.97 -9.65 11.03
N ALA A 218 9.22 -10.07 11.22
CA ALA A 218 10.23 -9.24 11.87
C ALA A 218 10.71 -8.06 10.99
N ASN A 219 10.62 -8.20 9.67
CA ASN A 219 11.04 -7.17 8.72
C ASN A 219 10.01 -7.06 7.58
N PRO A 220 8.97 -6.22 7.73
CA PRO A 220 7.84 -6.18 6.82
C PRO A 220 8.26 -5.79 5.40
N SER A 221 7.57 -6.36 4.41
CA SER A 221 7.78 -6.04 3.00
C SER A 221 6.48 -5.82 2.23
N VAL A 222 5.35 -6.25 2.79
CA VAL A 222 4.04 -6.08 2.17
C VAL A 222 3.35 -4.87 2.78
N MET A 223 2.81 -4.01 1.92
CA MET A 223 1.88 -2.95 2.29
C MET A 223 0.62 -3.08 1.45
N GLY A 224 -0.55 -3.02 2.08
CA GLY A 224 -1.85 -2.98 1.41
C GLY A 224 -2.60 -1.68 1.70
N ILE A 225 -3.23 -1.11 0.67
CA ILE A 225 -4.20 -0.02 0.82
C ILE A 225 -5.54 -0.61 1.24
N ILE A 226 -6.04 -0.19 2.39
CA ILE A 226 -7.31 -0.65 2.96
C ILE A 226 -8.24 0.54 3.03
N ASN A 227 -9.27 0.53 2.17
CA ASN A 227 -10.25 1.60 2.17
C ASN A 227 -11.38 1.32 3.17
N THR A 228 -11.79 2.35 3.92
CA THR A 228 -13.10 2.33 4.59
C THR A 228 -14.11 3.00 3.67
N ASN A 229 -15.31 2.43 3.56
CA ASN A 229 -16.40 3.00 2.76
C ASN A 229 -17.09 4.11 3.55
N SER A 230 -16.99 5.33 3.06
CA SER A 230 -17.61 6.48 3.70
C SER A 230 -19.12 6.56 3.37
N PRO A 231 -19.96 6.92 4.36
CA PRO A 231 -19.62 7.17 5.76
C PRO A 231 -19.54 5.88 6.61
N MET A 232 -18.48 5.76 7.42
CA MET A 232 -18.35 4.87 8.58
C MET A 232 -18.67 3.38 8.35
N GLN A 233 -18.15 2.77 7.28
CA GLN A 233 -18.32 1.35 7.01
C GLN A 233 -17.00 0.64 6.65
N LEU A 234 -16.78 -0.55 7.19
CA LEU A 234 -15.75 -1.49 6.73
C LEU A 234 -16.42 -2.70 6.09
N ASP A 235 -16.09 -2.94 4.82
CA ASP A 235 -16.63 -4.08 4.08
C ASP A 235 -15.88 -5.39 4.37
N ILE A 236 -16.37 -6.47 3.76
CA ILE A 236 -15.84 -7.81 3.97
C ILE A 236 -14.41 -7.94 3.41
N PRO A 237 -14.13 -7.65 2.12
CA PRO A 237 -12.80 -7.85 1.57
C PRO A 237 -11.71 -7.01 2.25
N MET A 238 -12.01 -5.76 2.63
CA MET A 238 -11.06 -4.89 3.32
C MET A 238 -10.82 -5.35 4.76
N SER A 239 -11.86 -5.83 5.45
CA SER A 239 -11.71 -6.44 6.79
C SER A 239 -10.79 -7.65 6.75
N GLU A 240 -11.05 -8.57 5.83
CA GLU A 240 -10.27 -9.79 5.65
C GLU A 240 -8.80 -9.49 5.38
N ALA A 241 -8.51 -8.60 4.43
CA ALA A 241 -7.14 -8.23 4.10
C ALA A 241 -6.43 -7.52 5.26
N THR A 242 -7.14 -6.65 5.99
CA THR A 242 -6.59 -5.99 7.19
C THR A 242 -6.18 -7.02 8.25
N ILE A 243 -7.04 -8.01 8.50
CA ILE A 243 -6.77 -9.07 9.48
C ILE A 243 -5.56 -9.90 9.06
N GLU A 244 -5.48 -10.29 7.78
CA GLU A 244 -4.37 -11.11 7.27
C GLU A 244 -3.03 -10.35 7.33
N LEU A 245 -3.00 -9.08 6.91
CA LEU A 245 -1.82 -8.23 7.01
C LEU A 245 -1.39 -8.05 8.46
N ALA A 246 -2.32 -7.70 9.36
CA ALA A 246 -2.01 -7.47 10.76
C ALA A 246 -1.49 -8.73 11.47
N ARG A 247 -2.11 -9.90 11.22
CA ARG A 247 -1.66 -11.18 11.78
C ARG A 247 -0.27 -11.58 11.29
N SER A 248 0.10 -11.17 10.08
CA SER A 248 1.41 -11.43 9.48
C SER A 248 2.42 -10.31 9.75
N ALA A 249 2.11 -9.36 10.64
CA ALA A 249 2.91 -8.16 10.95
C ALA A 249 3.33 -7.37 9.69
N GLN A 250 2.46 -7.34 8.68
CA GLN A 250 2.61 -6.54 7.47
C GLN A 250 1.83 -5.23 7.57
N VAL A 251 2.06 -4.31 6.63
CA VAL A 251 1.64 -2.92 6.76
C VAL A 251 0.25 -2.71 6.18
N THR A 252 -0.61 -2.03 6.93
CA THR A 252 -1.92 -1.56 6.48
C THR A 252 -1.89 -0.04 6.33
N CYS A 253 -2.19 0.46 5.13
CA CYS A 253 -2.44 1.87 4.89
C CYS A 253 -3.96 2.08 4.90
N ILE A 254 -4.50 2.49 6.04
CA ILE A 254 -5.96 2.71 6.20
C ILE A 254 -6.33 4.07 5.60
N THR A 255 -7.18 4.06 4.58
CA THR A 255 -7.58 5.27 3.83
C THR A 255 -9.10 5.42 3.78
N PRO A 256 -9.68 6.43 4.42
CA PRO A 256 -11.09 6.75 4.21
C PRO A 256 -11.36 7.18 2.76
N PHE A 257 -12.36 6.57 2.12
CA PHE A 257 -12.79 6.90 0.75
C PHE A 257 -14.31 7.05 0.67
#